data_AF-A0A3B0SSP7-F1
#
_entry.id   AF-A0A3B0SSP7-F1
#
_cell.length_a   1.000
_cell.length_b   1.000
_cell.length_c   1.000
_cell.angle_alpha   90.00
_cell.angle_beta   90.00
_cell.angle_gamma   90.00
#
_symmetry.space_group_name_H-M   'P 1'
#
loop_
_entity.id
_entity.type
_entity.pdbx_description
1 polymer ?
#
loop_
_entity_poly.entity_id
_entity_poly.type
_entity_poly.pdbx_seq_one_letter_code
_entity_poly.pdbx_strand_id
1 'polypeptide(L)'
;MDTQTLTYIFVGFSFALYIGIAIWSRAGTTAEFYVAGGDVHPIANGMATAADWMSAASFISMAGIIAFSGYDASVYLMGWTGGYVLLALLLAPYLRKFGQFTVPDFIGERYYSKTARVVAVICLIIISFTYIAGQMRGVGVVFSRFLELPIEWGVIVGMGIVFFYAVLGGMKGITYTQVAQYCVLIFAYLVPAVFISILVTGNPVPQLGLGSDVVGGDVSVLARLDGALVDLGFTAFTEGSKSKLDMFAITLALMVGTAGLPHVIVRFFTVPKVSDARRSAGYALVFIALLYTTAPAVGAFARLNFIHSVDEQSYAEAPGWVKTWEGIGLIAWMDKNDDGVIQYGAGAPFEGRADYTGETGPNGERLLANAPNDAVNEIVVDRDIMVLANPEIAGLPGWVVALV
;
A
#
# COMPACT_ATOMS: atom_id res chain seq x y z
N MET A 1 1.62 -27.37 -8.20
CA MET A 1 1.62 -26.99 -6.78
C MET A 1 0.43 -26.11 -6.57
N ASP A 2 -0.27 -26.28 -5.45
CA ASP A 2 -1.38 -25.39 -5.11
C ASP A 2 -0.89 -23.96 -4.84
N THR A 3 -1.72 -22.96 -5.12
CA THR A 3 -1.38 -21.53 -4.96
C THR A 3 -0.97 -21.23 -3.51
N GLN A 4 -1.67 -21.78 -2.52
CA GLN A 4 -1.38 -21.58 -1.11
C GLN A 4 0.02 -22.09 -0.74
N THR A 5 0.41 -23.24 -1.31
CA THR A 5 1.76 -23.81 -1.09
C THR A 5 2.85 -22.91 -1.69
N LEU A 6 2.61 -22.33 -2.87
CA LEU A 6 3.53 -21.38 -3.49
C LEU A 6 3.68 -20.12 -2.64
N THR A 7 2.56 -19.59 -2.13
CA THR A 7 2.55 -18.42 -1.23
C THR A 7 3.39 -18.70 0.01
N TYR A 8 3.20 -19.83 0.68
CA TYR A 8 4.00 -20.19 1.86
C TYR A 8 5.50 -20.31 1.56
N ILE A 9 5.86 -20.80 0.38
CA ILE A 9 7.26 -20.87 -0.04
C ILE A 9 7.84 -19.47 -0.27
N PHE A 10 7.15 -18.60 -1.00
CA PHE A 10 7.63 -17.24 -1.27
C PHE A 10 7.74 -16.41 0.02
N VAL A 11 6.71 -16.46 0.87
CA VAL A 11 6.68 -15.76 2.15
C VAL A 11 7.75 -16.31 3.09
N GLY A 12 7.82 -17.64 3.24
CA GLY A 12 8.81 -18.32 4.08
C GLY A 12 10.25 -18.01 3.65
N PHE A 13 10.52 -18.04 2.34
CA PHE A 13 11.82 -17.67 1.78
C PHE A 13 12.15 -16.20 2.03
N SER A 14 11.17 -15.30 1.87
CA SER A 14 11.36 -13.87 2.13
C SER A 14 11.72 -13.60 3.60
N PHE A 15 10.98 -14.19 4.55
CA PHE A 15 11.31 -14.06 5.97
C PHE A 15 12.64 -14.71 6.33
N ALA A 16 12.95 -15.87 5.78
CA ALA A 16 14.25 -16.52 5.97
C ALA A 16 15.40 -15.64 5.48
N LEU A 17 15.23 -14.99 4.31
CA LEU A 17 16.17 -14.01 3.78
C LEU A 17 16.33 -12.81 4.73
N TYR A 18 15.23 -12.23 5.20
CA TYR A 18 15.27 -11.05 6.09
C TYR A 18 15.94 -11.37 7.42
N ILE A 19 15.58 -12.51 8.04
CA ILE A 19 16.18 -12.97 9.30
C ILE A 19 17.66 -13.32 9.08
N GLY A 20 18.00 -13.98 7.97
CA GLY A 20 19.38 -14.30 7.61
C GLY A 20 20.25 -13.05 7.48
N ILE A 21 19.75 -12.00 6.82
CA ILE A 21 20.42 -10.70 6.72
C ILE A 21 20.57 -10.08 8.11
N ALA A 22 19.53 -10.09 8.95
CA ALA A 22 19.58 -9.51 10.29
C ALA A 22 20.62 -10.20 11.20
N ILE A 23 20.74 -11.54 11.12
CA ILE A 23 21.75 -12.30 11.86
C ILE A 23 23.16 -11.97 11.35
N TRP A 24 23.35 -11.91 10.03
CA TRP A 24 24.64 -11.60 9.41
C TRP A 24 25.14 -10.18 9.72
N SER A 25 24.22 -9.23 9.92
CA SER A 25 24.49 -7.80 10.07
C SER A 25 24.41 -7.29 11.51
N ARG A 26 24.39 -8.21 12.50
CA ARG A 26 24.22 -7.91 13.92
C ARG A 26 25.14 -6.77 14.40
N ALA A 27 24.55 -5.72 14.97
CA ALA A 27 25.28 -4.53 15.43
C ALA A 27 26.02 -4.81 16.76
N GLY A 28 27.26 -4.35 16.86
CA GLY A 28 28.09 -4.45 18.07
C GLY A 28 28.19 -3.14 18.87
N THR A 29 27.87 -1.98 18.25
CA THR A 29 27.97 -0.65 18.89
C THR A 29 26.74 0.24 18.66
N THR A 30 26.57 1.29 19.48
CA THR A 30 25.46 2.26 19.35
C THR A 30 25.46 3.00 18.01
N ALA A 31 26.63 3.32 17.45
CA ALA A 31 26.74 3.99 16.15
C ALA A 31 26.35 3.07 14.98
N GLU A 32 26.71 1.78 15.07
CA GLU A 32 26.23 0.76 14.12
C GLU A 32 24.72 0.54 14.26
N PHE A 33 24.21 0.58 15.49
CA PHE A 33 22.80 0.39 15.78
C PHE A 33 21.91 1.51 15.22
N TYR A 34 22.32 2.78 15.31
CA TYR A 34 21.49 3.90 14.85
C TYR A 34 21.81 4.40 13.43
N VAL A 35 23.04 4.23 12.94
CA VAL A 35 23.50 4.91 11.70
C VAL A 35 24.25 4.00 10.75
N ALA A 36 24.34 2.70 11.05
CA ALA A 36 25.04 1.71 10.22
C ALA A 36 26.51 2.05 9.97
N GLY A 37 27.15 2.82 10.86
CA GLY A 37 28.53 3.28 10.71
C GLY A 37 28.74 4.36 9.63
N GLY A 38 27.70 4.76 8.89
CA GLY A 38 27.79 5.78 7.84
C GLY A 38 28.33 5.29 6.49
N ASP A 39 28.44 3.97 6.28
CA ASP A 39 29.11 3.38 5.10
C ASP A 39 28.16 2.76 4.06
N VAL A 40 26.86 3.07 4.13
CA VAL A 40 25.88 2.50 3.21
C VAL A 40 26.02 3.10 1.80
N HIS A 41 26.08 2.24 0.78
CA HIS A 41 26.14 2.68 -0.62
C HIS A 41 24.86 3.46 -1.02
N PRO A 42 24.96 4.58 -1.77
CA PRO A 42 23.80 5.44 -2.08
C PRO A 42 22.63 4.72 -2.76
N ILE A 43 22.91 3.75 -3.65
CA ILE A 43 21.86 2.97 -4.32
C ILE A 43 21.13 2.07 -3.31
N ALA A 44 21.88 1.41 -2.42
CA ALA A 44 21.29 0.54 -1.39
C ALA A 44 20.46 1.37 -0.40
N ASN A 45 20.95 2.55 0.03
CA ASN A 45 20.17 3.44 0.87
C ASN A 45 18.94 3.99 0.14
N GLY A 46 19.05 4.25 -1.17
CA GLY A 46 17.93 4.64 -2.03
C GLY A 46 16.84 3.56 -2.09
N MET A 47 17.21 2.30 -2.35
CA MET A 47 16.27 1.16 -2.31
C MET A 47 15.66 0.97 -0.92
N ALA A 48 16.48 1.06 0.13
CA ALA A 48 15.98 0.93 1.50
C ALA A 48 14.96 2.02 1.83
N THR A 49 15.25 3.26 1.43
CA THR A 49 14.34 4.40 1.59
C THR A 49 13.07 4.21 0.75
N ALA A 50 13.17 3.67 -0.45
CA ALA A 50 12.00 3.34 -1.27
C ALA A 50 11.15 2.23 -0.65
N ALA A 51 11.74 1.18 -0.07
CA ALA A 51 11.01 0.15 0.68
C ALA A 51 10.26 0.76 1.88
N ASP A 52 10.91 1.63 2.63
CA ASP A 52 10.31 2.37 3.74
C ASP A 52 9.12 3.23 3.26
N TRP A 53 9.25 3.82 2.07
CA TRP A 53 8.22 4.64 1.43
C TRP A 53 7.04 3.82 0.87
N MET A 54 7.32 2.62 0.36
CA MET A 54 6.36 1.66 -0.16
C MET A 54 5.51 0.99 0.91
N SER A 55 5.59 1.45 2.16
CA SER A 55 4.80 1.02 3.32
C SER A 55 3.36 0.59 3.00
N ALA A 56 2.67 -0.13 3.90
CA ALA A 56 1.35 -0.69 3.62
C ALA A 56 0.36 0.32 2.98
N ALA A 57 0.39 1.58 3.42
CA ALA A 57 -0.42 2.65 2.83
C ALA A 57 -0.17 2.87 1.32
N SER A 58 1.08 2.77 0.87
CA SER A 58 1.47 2.98 -0.52
C SER A 58 1.25 1.72 -1.37
N PHE A 59 1.65 0.55 -0.86
CA PHE A 59 1.53 -0.71 -1.61
C PHE A 59 0.08 -1.19 -1.72
N ILE A 60 -0.65 -1.17 -0.60
CA ILE A 60 -2.00 -1.73 -0.48
C ILE A 60 -3.03 -0.62 -0.71
N SER A 61 -3.02 0.42 0.14
CA SER A 61 -4.12 1.39 0.17
C SER A 61 -4.15 2.35 -1.00
N MET A 62 -3.01 2.74 -1.58
CA MET A 62 -2.98 3.78 -2.62
C MET A 62 -3.76 3.37 -3.88
N ALA A 63 -3.45 2.20 -4.44
CA ALA A 63 -4.16 1.70 -5.63
C ALA A 63 -5.62 1.37 -5.32
N GLY A 64 -5.94 0.94 -4.09
CA GLY A 64 -7.32 0.81 -3.61
C GLY A 64 -8.07 2.14 -3.58
N ILE A 65 -7.49 3.19 -3.01
CA ILE A 65 -8.08 4.52 -2.97
C ILE A 65 -8.25 5.07 -4.40
N ILE A 66 -7.27 4.86 -5.28
CA ILE A 66 -7.38 5.26 -6.69
C ILE A 66 -8.53 4.50 -7.38
N ALA A 67 -8.65 3.19 -7.18
CA ALA A 67 -9.71 2.37 -7.78
C ALA A 67 -11.12 2.90 -7.46
N PHE A 68 -11.33 3.44 -6.25
CA PHE A 68 -12.64 3.90 -5.79
C PHE A 68 -12.85 5.42 -5.85
N SER A 69 -11.78 6.22 -5.82
CA SER A 69 -11.86 7.70 -5.81
C SER A 69 -11.34 8.36 -7.09
N GLY A 70 -10.84 7.57 -8.05
CA GLY A 70 -10.48 8.04 -9.38
C GLY A 70 -9.53 9.24 -9.36
N TYR A 71 -9.86 10.25 -10.16
CA TYR A 71 -9.06 11.47 -10.32
C TYR A 71 -8.78 12.21 -8.99
N ASP A 72 -9.71 12.21 -8.05
CA ASP A 72 -9.53 12.90 -6.76
C ASP A 72 -8.43 12.27 -5.91
N ALA A 73 -8.11 10.99 -6.12
CA ALA A 73 -7.01 10.30 -5.45
C ALA A 73 -5.62 10.79 -5.90
N SER A 74 -5.54 11.54 -7.00
CA SER A 74 -4.27 12.07 -7.53
C SER A 74 -3.52 12.96 -6.52
N VAL A 75 -4.23 13.56 -5.55
CA VAL A 75 -3.62 14.31 -4.45
C VAL A 75 -2.64 13.47 -3.62
N TYR A 76 -2.87 12.16 -3.49
CA TYR A 76 -1.98 11.28 -2.73
C TYR A 76 -0.70 11.00 -3.52
N LEU A 77 -0.79 10.75 -4.83
CA LEU A 77 0.39 10.59 -5.68
C LEU A 77 1.23 11.86 -5.73
N MET A 78 0.60 12.99 -6.04
CA MET A 78 1.27 14.28 -6.14
C MET A 78 1.80 14.75 -4.79
N GLY A 79 0.98 14.61 -3.74
CA GLY A 79 1.27 15.07 -2.39
C GLY A 79 2.45 14.32 -1.79
N TRP A 80 2.43 12.99 -1.79
CA TRP A 80 3.51 12.19 -1.23
C TRP A 80 4.78 12.32 -2.04
N THR A 81 4.72 12.21 -3.38
CA THR A 81 5.91 12.34 -4.23
C THR A 81 6.51 13.74 -4.15
N GLY A 82 5.66 14.77 -4.18
CA GLY A 82 6.09 16.16 -4.01
C GLY A 82 6.71 16.40 -2.63
N GLY A 83 6.17 15.79 -1.57
CA GLY A 83 6.76 15.83 -0.24
C GLY A 83 8.14 15.17 -0.16
N TYR A 84 8.33 14.04 -0.86
CA TYR A 84 9.64 13.43 -1.01
C TYR A 84 10.64 14.39 -1.68
N VAL A 85 10.22 15.06 -2.76
CA VAL A 85 11.05 16.04 -3.46
C VAL A 85 11.42 17.22 -2.54
N LEU A 86 10.47 17.75 -1.77
CA LEU A 86 10.75 18.80 -0.78
C LEU A 86 11.78 18.33 0.26
N LEU A 87 11.61 17.14 0.81
CA LEU A 87 12.54 16.58 1.78
C LEU A 87 13.93 16.34 1.16
N ALA A 88 14.00 15.80 -0.05
CA ALA A 88 15.24 15.53 -0.75
C ALA A 88 16.03 16.80 -1.09
N LEU A 89 15.35 17.87 -1.50
CA LEU A 89 15.98 19.12 -1.93
C LEU A 89 16.24 20.08 -0.77
N LEU A 90 15.29 20.21 0.17
CA LEU A 90 15.30 21.27 1.19
C LEU A 90 15.78 20.78 2.56
N LEU A 91 15.61 19.50 2.90
CA LEU A 91 15.92 19.00 4.24
C LEU A 91 17.17 18.12 4.25
N ALA A 92 17.26 17.14 3.35
CA ALA A 92 18.31 16.11 3.37
C ALA A 92 19.76 16.67 3.40
N PRO A 93 20.14 17.68 2.59
CA PRO A 93 21.52 18.20 2.61
C PRO A 93 21.87 18.91 3.93
N TYR A 94 20.90 19.62 4.51
CA TYR A 94 21.10 20.40 5.73
C TYR A 94 21.17 19.50 6.95
N LEU A 95 20.28 18.52 7.03
CA LEU A 95 20.28 17.55 8.12
C LEU A 95 21.60 16.78 8.13
N ARG A 96 22.06 16.27 6.98
CA ARG A 96 23.36 15.59 6.92
C ARG A 96 24.53 16.49 7.34
N LYS A 97 24.49 17.79 7.00
CA LYS A 97 25.52 18.76 7.42
C LYS A 97 25.53 19.03 8.93
N PHE A 98 24.37 18.93 9.59
CA PHE A 98 24.25 19.16 11.03
C PHE A 98 24.78 18.01 11.89
N GLY A 99 24.89 16.79 11.36
CA GLY A 99 25.59 15.68 12.00
C GLY A 99 24.95 15.10 13.27
N GLN A 100 23.73 15.53 13.62
CA GLN A 100 22.97 14.98 14.74
C GLN A 100 22.23 13.70 14.33
N PHE A 101 21.94 12.83 15.31
CA PHE A 101 21.33 11.53 15.07
C PHE A 101 19.80 11.58 14.96
N THR A 102 19.14 12.63 15.50
CA THR A 102 17.67 12.73 15.54
C THR A 102 17.14 14.13 15.17
N VAL A 103 15.88 14.18 14.72
CA VAL A 103 15.18 15.45 14.41
C VAL A 103 14.98 16.33 15.65
N PRO A 104 14.57 15.80 16.83
CA PRO A 104 14.50 16.62 18.03
C PRO A 104 15.83 17.21 18.47
N ASP A 105 16.94 16.47 18.31
CA ASP A 105 18.28 16.99 18.59
C ASP A 105 18.63 18.15 17.65
N PHE A 106 18.33 17.99 16.35
CA PHE A 106 18.50 19.06 15.37
C PHE A 106 17.72 20.32 15.79
N ILE A 107 16.45 20.21 16.20
CA ILE A 107 15.65 21.35 16.64
C ILE A 107 16.24 21.99 17.90
N GLY A 108 16.64 21.17 18.88
CA GLY A 108 17.23 21.65 20.12
C GLY A 108 18.52 22.42 19.90
N GLU A 109 19.40 21.92 19.04
CA GLU A 109 20.67 22.58 18.70
C GLU A 109 20.45 23.82 17.81
N ARG A 110 19.55 23.74 16.82
CA ARG A 110 19.28 24.84 15.89
C ARG A 110 18.77 26.11 16.59
N TYR A 111 18.03 25.95 17.68
CA TYR A 111 17.45 27.03 18.47
C TYR A 111 18.10 27.19 19.86
N TYR A 112 19.14 26.42 20.18
CA TYR A 112 19.81 26.40 21.48
C TYR A 112 18.84 26.25 22.67
N SER A 113 17.80 25.43 22.51
CA SER A 113 16.68 25.36 23.46
C SER A 113 16.31 23.93 23.84
N LYS A 114 16.43 23.62 25.14
CA LYS A 114 15.97 22.34 25.71
C LYS A 114 14.45 22.20 25.61
N THR A 115 13.71 23.29 25.77
CA THR A 115 12.25 23.28 25.64
C THR A 115 11.83 22.93 24.21
N ALA A 116 12.48 23.51 23.20
CA ALA A 116 12.20 23.19 21.80
C ALA A 116 12.48 21.71 21.48
N ARG A 117 13.56 21.14 22.05
CA ARG A 117 13.86 19.71 21.94
C ARG A 117 12.75 18.85 22.55
N VAL A 118 12.28 19.17 23.76
CA VAL A 118 11.21 18.40 24.43
C VAL A 118 9.90 18.48 23.65
N VAL A 119 9.52 19.66 23.15
CA VAL A 119 8.34 19.82 22.30
C VAL A 119 8.47 18.97 21.04
N ALA A 120 9.63 18.98 20.38
CA ALA A 120 9.87 18.15 19.21
C ALA A 120 9.77 16.65 19.51
N VAL A 121 10.24 16.19 20.67
CA VAL A 121 10.09 14.78 21.11
C VAL A 121 8.61 14.42 21.26
N ILE A 122 7.81 15.27 21.91
CA ILE A 122 6.38 15.01 22.10
C ILE A 122 5.67 14.93 20.73
N CYS A 123 5.94 15.88 19.84
CA CYS A 123 5.41 15.86 18.48
C CYS A 123 5.82 14.60 17.72
N LEU A 124 7.10 14.20 17.80
CA LEU A 124 7.63 13.00 17.18
C LEU A 124 6.90 11.74 17.65
N ILE A 125 6.66 11.61 18.96
CA ILE A 125 5.95 10.45 19.53
C ILE A 125 4.51 10.39 19.02
N ILE A 126 3.78 11.51 19.03
CA ILE A 126 2.39 11.57 18.55
C ILE A 126 2.32 11.18 17.06
N ILE A 127 3.20 11.74 16.23
CA ILE A 127 3.24 11.43 14.79
C ILE A 127 3.58 9.95 14.57
N SER A 128 4.57 9.43 15.30
CA SER A 128 5.02 8.04 15.16
C SER A 128 3.94 7.05 15.56
N PHE A 129 3.18 7.32 16.64
CA PHE A 129 2.08 6.47 17.07
C PHE A 129 0.96 6.41 16.04
N THR A 130 0.51 7.57 15.54
CA THR A 130 -0.52 7.65 14.49
C THR A 130 -0.08 6.93 13.22
N TYR A 131 1.21 7.06 12.84
CA TYR A 131 1.76 6.38 11.67
C TYR A 131 1.79 4.86 11.85
N ILE A 132 2.27 4.38 13.01
CA ILE A 132 2.34 2.94 13.32
C ILE A 132 0.95 2.31 13.27
N ALA A 133 -0.09 3.00 13.76
CA ALA A 133 -1.46 2.47 13.73
C ALA A 133 -1.91 2.08 12.30
N GLY A 134 -1.62 2.92 11.30
CA GLY A 134 -1.91 2.61 9.89
C GLY A 134 -1.11 1.42 9.36
N GLN A 135 0.18 1.33 9.71
CA GLN A 135 1.02 0.19 9.32
C GLN A 135 0.56 -1.12 9.96
N MET A 136 0.09 -1.07 11.20
CA MET A 136 -0.42 -2.25 11.90
C MET A 136 -1.65 -2.83 11.20
N ARG A 137 -2.54 -1.99 10.65
CA ARG A 137 -3.66 -2.48 9.82
C ARG A 137 -3.15 -3.26 8.61
N GLY A 138 -2.16 -2.73 7.90
CA GLY A 138 -1.56 -3.41 6.74
C GLY A 138 -0.93 -4.75 7.10
N VAL A 139 -0.15 -4.80 8.19
CA VAL A 139 0.40 -6.05 8.73
C VAL A 139 -0.73 -7.03 9.07
N GLY A 140 -1.79 -6.56 9.72
CA GLY A 140 -2.96 -7.36 10.07
C GLY A 140 -3.63 -8.01 8.87
N VAL A 141 -3.93 -7.22 7.81
CA VAL A 141 -4.57 -7.70 6.57
C VAL A 141 -3.71 -8.74 5.85
N VAL A 142 -2.40 -8.51 5.79
CA VAL A 142 -1.47 -9.42 5.13
C VAL A 142 -1.35 -10.74 5.90
N PHE A 143 -1.13 -10.68 7.22
CA PHE A 143 -1.00 -11.89 8.04
C PHE A 143 -2.32 -12.63 8.26
N SER A 144 -3.46 -11.95 8.32
CA SER A 144 -4.76 -12.60 8.39
C SER A 144 -5.04 -13.42 7.15
N ARG A 145 -4.66 -12.91 5.97
CA ARG A 145 -4.77 -13.65 4.71
C ARG A 145 -3.91 -14.90 4.68
N PHE A 146 -2.68 -14.84 5.19
CA PHE A 146 -1.74 -15.96 5.13
C PHE A 146 -1.95 -17.03 6.19
N LEU A 147 -2.22 -16.60 7.42
CA LEU A 147 -2.41 -17.51 8.55
C LEU A 147 -3.87 -17.96 8.69
N GLU A 148 -4.77 -17.38 7.88
CA GLU A 148 -6.23 -17.57 7.98
C GLU A 148 -6.74 -17.30 9.41
N LEU A 149 -6.11 -16.31 10.06
CA LEU A 149 -6.42 -15.88 11.41
C LEU A 149 -7.18 -14.55 11.38
N PRO A 150 -7.95 -14.21 12.42
CA PRO A 150 -8.50 -12.88 12.59
C PRO A 150 -7.41 -11.80 12.52
N ILE A 151 -7.77 -10.61 12.04
CA ILE A 151 -6.83 -9.50 11.79
C ILE A 151 -6.03 -9.15 13.04
N GLU A 152 -6.64 -9.21 14.23
CA GLU A 152 -5.99 -8.90 15.52
C GLU A 152 -4.81 -9.84 15.80
N TRP A 153 -4.99 -11.14 15.56
CA TRP A 153 -3.93 -12.13 15.70
C TRP A 153 -2.86 -11.98 14.61
N GLY A 154 -3.28 -11.62 13.39
CA GLY A 154 -2.37 -11.26 12.30
C GLY A 154 -1.41 -10.12 12.69
N VAL A 155 -1.93 -9.07 13.33
CA VAL A 155 -1.12 -7.96 13.85
C VAL A 155 -0.11 -8.43 14.88
N ILE A 156 -0.54 -9.21 15.89
CA ILE A 156 0.33 -9.66 16.98
C ILE A 156 1.50 -10.51 16.45
N VAL A 157 1.21 -11.48 15.57
CA VAL A 157 2.23 -12.35 14.99
C VAL A 157 3.20 -11.55 14.12
N GLY A 158 2.67 -10.68 13.25
CA GLY A 158 3.48 -9.83 12.39
C GLY A 158 4.40 -8.90 13.19
N MET A 159 3.88 -8.27 14.26
CA MET A 159 4.67 -7.44 15.16
C MET A 159 5.81 -8.23 15.83
N GLY A 160 5.54 -9.45 16.29
CA GLY A 160 6.54 -10.30 16.92
C GLY A 160 7.71 -10.62 16.00
N ILE A 161 7.41 -10.98 14.74
CA ILE A 161 8.42 -11.28 13.73
C ILE A 161 9.26 -10.04 13.39
N VAL A 162 8.59 -8.91 13.13
CA VAL A 162 9.26 -7.64 12.80
C VAL A 162 10.14 -7.17 13.95
N PHE A 163 9.64 -7.25 15.18
CA PHE A 163 10.40 -6.90 16.38
C PHE A 163 11.68 -7.74 16.49
N PHE A 164 11.60 -9.05 16.28
CA PHE A 164 12.74 -9.96 16.43
C PHE A 164 13.89 -9.61 15.48
N TYR A 165 13.63 -9.47 14.17
CA TYR A 165 14.72 -9.18 13.23
C TYR A 165 15.18 -7.72 13.30
N ALA A 166 14.31 -6.77 13.64
CA ALA A 166 14.67 -5.36 13.74
C ALA A 166 15.61 -5.08 14.92
N VAL A 167 15.35 -5.67 16.09
CA VAL A 167 16.19 -5.50 17.29
C VAL A 167 17.55 -6.15 17.12
N LEU A 168 17.63 -7.29 16.43
CA LEU A 168 18.89 -8.01 16.23
C LEU A 168 19.85 -7.31 15.25
N GLY A 169 19.32 -6.72 14.16
CA GLY A 169 20.14 -6.20 13.06
C GLY A 169 20.66 -4.77 13.23
N GLY A 170 20.00 -3.91 14.02
CA GLY A 170 20.30 -2.47 14.06
C GLY A 170 20.14 -1.78 12.69
N MET A 171 20.57 -0.52 12.53
CA MET A 171 20.35 0.25 11.30
C MET A 171 21.00 -0.39 10.07
N LYS A 172 22.17 -1.05 10.23
CA LYS A 172 22.81 -1.78 9.13
C LYS A 172 21.94 -2.95 8.67
N GLY A 173 21.47 -3.78 9.60
CA GLY A 173 20.56 -4.88 9.28
C GLY A 173 19.26 -4.39 8.67
N ILE A 174 18.60 -3.40 9.29
CA ILE A 174 17.36 -2.81 8.77
C ILE A 174 17.57 -2.29 7.34
N THR A 175 18.72 -1.69 7.03
CA THR A 175 19.00 -1.20 5.67
C THR A 175 19.04 -2.33 4.65
N TYR A 176 19.83 -3.38 4.89
CA TYR A 176 19.95 -4.48 3.93
C TYR A 176 18.69 -5.34 3.88
N THR A 177 17.95 -5.51 4.99
CA THR A 177 16.63 -6.13 4.95
C THR A 177 15.65 -5.31 4.13
N GLN A 178 15.67 -3.97 4.25
CA GLN A 178 14.84 -3.09 3.43
C GLN A 178 15.20 -3.12 1.95
N VAL A 179 16.49 -3.28 1.60
CA VAL A 179 16.89 -3.52 0.20
C VAL A 179 16.25 -4.80 -0.34
N ALA A 180 16.33 -5.90 0.41
CA ALA A 180 15.70 -7.15 0.02
C ALA A 180 14.17 -7.01 -0.07
N GLN A 181 13.55 -6.37 0.92
CA GLN A 181 12.11 -6.07 0.94
C GLN A 181 11.70 -5.23 -0.27
N TYR A 182 12.48 -4.22 -0.64
CA TYR A 182 12.20 -3.41 -1.83
C TYR A 182 12.13 -4.29 -3.08
N CYS A 183 13.13 -5.15 -3.29
CA CYS A 183 13.18 -6.06 -4.44
C CYS A 183 11.97 -7.01 -4.47
N VAL A 184 11.60 -7.60 -3.33
CA VAL A 184 10.44 -8.50 -3.23
C VAL A 184 9.15 -7.74 -3.52
N LEU A 185 8.93 -6.60 -2.85
CA LEU A 185 7.71 -5.81 -3.00
C LEU A 185 7.57 -5.27 -4.43
N ILE A 186 8.61 -4.65 -5.00
CA ILE A 186 8.47 -4.07 -6.34
C ILE A 186 8.25 -5.14 -7.40
N PHE A 187 8.84 -6.32 -7.23
CA PHE A 187 8.59 -7.46 -8.11
C PHE A 187 7.15 -7.97 -7.97
N ALA A 188 6.68 -8.17 -6.74
CA ALA A 188 5.30 -8.57 -6.44
C ALA A 188 4.26 -7.56 -6.94
N TYR A 189 4.60 -6.26 -7.00
CA TYR A 189 3.71 -5.23 -7.52
C TYR A 189 3.69 -5.19 -9.05
N LEU A 190 4.88 -5.19 -9.68
CA LEU A 190 5.01 -4.98 -11.12
C LEU A 190 4.61 -6.21 -11.93
N VAL A 191 4.91 -7.43 -11.48
CA VAL A 191 4.63 -8.65 -12.26
C VAL A 191 3.12 -8.80 -12.52
N PRO A 192 2.22 -8.77 -11.51
CA PRO A 192 0.80 -8.82 -11.77
C PRO A 192 0.31 -7.62 -12.60
N ALA A 193 0.81 -6.41 -12.32
CA ALA A 193 0.44 -5.22 -13.08
C ALA A 193 0.74 -5.36 -14.57
N VAL A 194 1.92 -5.88 -14.92
CA VAL A 194 2.35 -6.15 -16.31
C VAL A 194 1.45 -7.20 -16.95
N PHE A 195 1.18 -8.32 -16.26
CA PHE A 195 0.32 -9.38 -16.79
C PHE A 195 -1.11 -8.89 -17.05
N ILE A 196 -1.68 -8.14 -16.10
CA ILE A 196 -3.02 -7.57 -16.24
C ILE A 196 -3.04 -6.54 -17.38
N SER A 197 -2.01 -5.71 -17.50
CA SER A 197 -1.90 -4.76 -18.61
C SER A 197 -1.87 -5.49 -19.96
N ILE A 198 -1.15 -6.61 -20.08
CA ILE A 198 -1.14 -7.43 -21.31
C ILE A 198 -2.53 -8.00 -21.59
N LEU A 199 -3.22 -8.54 -20.59
CA LEU A 199 -4.55 -9.13 -20.76
C LEU A 199 -5.60 -8.10 -21.17
N VAL A 200 -5.57 -6.91 -20.56
CA VAL A 200 -6.56 -5.86 -20.81
C VAL A 200 -6.26 -5.09 -22.10
N THR A 201 -4.98 -4.87 -22.44
CA THR A 201 -4.59 -3.89 -23.48
C THR A 201 -3.60 -4.41 -24.52
N GLY A 202 -3.00 -5.58 -24.31
CA GLY A 202 -1.89 -6.08 -25.12
C GLY A 202 -0.56 -5.37 -24.87
N ASN A 203 -0.53 -4.31 -24.04
CA ASN A 203 0.68 -3.55 -23.72
C ASN A 203 1.32 -4.07 -22.42
N PRO A 204 2.60 -4.45 -22.42
CA PRO A 204 3.29 -4.90 -21.20
C PRO A 204 3.63 -3.78 -20.21
N VAL A 205 3.49 -2.51 -20.59
CA VAL A 205 3.80 -1.37 -19.72
C VAL A 205 2.49 -0.82 -19.14
N PRO A 206 2.15 -1.05 -17.86
CA PRO A 206 0.85 -0.67 -17.29
C PRO A 206 0.49 0.80 -17.45
N GLN A 207 1.49 1.68 -17.35
CA GLN A 207 1.33 3.12 -17.52
C GLN A 207 0.85 3.48 -18.94
N LEU A 208 1.36 2.78 -19.95
CA LEU A 208 0.95 2.94 -21.34
C LEU A 208 -0.36 2.20 -21.61
N GLY A 209 -0.56 1.05 -20.97
CA GLY A 209 -1.82 0.29 -21.01
C GLY A 209 -3.01 1.11 -20.50
N LEU A 210 -2.84 1.87 -19.42
CA LEU A 210 -3.90 2.74 -18.90
C LEU A 210 -4.41 3.75 -19.95
N GLY A 211 -3.51 4.23 -20.82
CA GLY A 211 -3.83 5.18 -21.88
C GLY A 211 -4.19 4.54 -23.22
N SER A 212 -4.21 3.21 -23.34
CA SER A 212 -4.49 2.51 -24.59
C SER A 212 -5.92 1.99 -24.66
N ASP A 213 -6.26 1.40 -25.81
CA ASP A 213 -7.52 0.73 -26.05
C ASP A 213 -7.56 -0.66 -25.41
N VAL A 214 -8.79 -1.10 -25.08
CA VAL A 214 -9.02 -2.44 -24.57
C VAL A 214 -8.88 -3.45 -25.70
N VAL A 215 -8.24 -4.59 -25.46
CA VAL A 215 -8.09 -5.65 -26.47
C VAL A 215 -9.46 -6.07 -26.97
N GLY A 216 -9.62 -6.06 -28.29
CA GLY A 216 -10.86 -6.47 -28.96
C GLY A 216 -11.97 -5.41 -28.99
N GLY A 217 -11.68 -4.15 -28.64
CA GLY A 217 -12.61 -3.03 -28.80
C GLY A 217 -11.92 -1.76 -29.30
N ASP A 218 -12.73 -0.78 -29.71
CA ASP A 218 -12.28 0.52 -30.23
C ASP A 218 -12.35 1.65 -29.17
N VAL A 219 -12.39 1.26 -27.89
CA VAL A 219 -12.60 2.19 -26.76
C VAL A 219 -11.42 2.12 -25.80
N SER A 220 -10.98 3.29 -25.34
CA SER A 220 -9.90 3.39 -24.35
C SER A 220 -10.29 2.74 -23.02
N VAL A 221 -9.30 2.24 -22.28
CA VAL A 221 -9.52 1.67 -20.93
C VAL A 221 -10.27 2.65 -20.03
N LEU A 222 -9.86 3.92 -20.03
CA LEU A 222 -10.48 4.95 -19.21
C LEU A 222 -11.92 5.23 -19.62
N ALA A 223 -12.22 5.30 -20.92
CA ALA A 223 -13.59 5.52 -21.39
C ALA A 223 -14.50 4.32 -21.09
N ARG A 224 -13.99 3.08 -21.20
CA ARG A 224 -14.73 1.88 -20.78
C ARG A 224 -15.00 1.89 -19.28
N LEU A 225 -14.02 2.27 -18.46
CA LEU A 225 -14.16 2.35 -17.01
C LEU A 225 -15.15 3.45 -16.60
N ASP A 226 -15.09 4.63 -17.23
CA ASP A 226 -16.04 5.71 -16.98
C ASP A 226 -17.47 5.28 -17.31
N GLY A 227 -17.69 4.65 -18.48
CA GLY A 227 -19.00 4.12 -18.87
C GLY A 227 -19.55 3.12 -17.85
N ALA A 228 -18.76 2.10 -17.49
CA ALA A 228 -19.16 1.09 -16.52
C ALA A 228 -19.49 1.70 -15.13
N LEU A 229 -18.74 2.70 -14.69
CA LEU A 229 -19.02 3.37 -13.42
C LEU A 229 -20.30 4.21 -13.46
N VAL A 230 -20.51 4.95 -14.54
CA VAL A 230 -21.70 5.79 -14.71
C VAL A 230 -22.96 4.94 -14.82
N ASP A 231 -22.90 3.81 -15.53
CA ASP A 231 -24.02 2.87 -15.64
C ASP A 231 -24.44 2.29 -14.28
N LEU A 232 -23.48 2.12 -13.36
CA LEU A 232 -23.69 1.67 -11.98
C LEU A 232 -24.01 2.81 -10.99
N GLY A 233 -24.17 4.04 -11.49
CA GLY A 233 -24.53 5.23 -10.71
C GLY A 233 -23.37 5.88 -9.95
N PHE A 234 -22.11 5.50 -10.22
CA PHE A 234 -20.93 6.17 -9.68
C PHE A 234 -20.55 7.41 -10.50
N THR A 235 -19.72 8.28 -9.92
CA THR A 235 -19.01 9.32 -10.67
C THR A 235 -17.98 8.67 -11.60
N ALA A 236 -17.79 9.25 -12.79
CA ALA A 236 -16.75 8.81 -13.72
C ALA A 236 -15.38 8.80 -13.04
N PHE A 237 -14.54 7.82 -13.37
CA PHE A 237 -13.19 7.66 -12.81
C PHE A 237 -12.30 8.86 -13.14
N THR A 238 -12.46 9.44 -14.33
CA THR A 238 -11.68 10.58 -14.78
C THR A 238 -12.22 11.93 -14.32
N GLU A 239 -13.43 11.98 -13.76
CA GLU A 239 -14.07 13.21 -13.30
C GLU A 239 -13.77 13.44 -11.80
N GLY A 240 -13.19 14.60 -11.49
CA GLY A 240 -12.92 14.99 -10.10
C GLY A 240 -14.12 15.68 -9.46
N SER A 241 -14.51 15.25 -8.26
CA SER A 241 -15.55 15.93 -7.48
C SER A 241 -15.01 17.14 -6.71
N LYS A 242 -13.68 17.20 -6.51
CA LYS A 242 -13.02 18.25 -5.72
C LYS A 242 -12.74 19.51 -6.53
N SER A 243 -12.89 20.66 -5.88
CA SER A 243 -12.48 21.92 -6.49
C SER A 243 -10.96 21.96 -6.70
N LYS A 244 -10.49 22.74 -7.68
CA LYS A 244 -9.04 22.91 -7.92
C LYS A 244 -8.31 23.47 -6.70
N LEU A 245 -8.99 24.31 -5.91
CA LEU A 245 -8.45 24.85 -4.67
C LEU A 245 -8.27 23.77 -3.61
N ASP A 246 -9.27 22.89 -3.44
CA ASP A 246 -9.17 21.75 -2.51
C ASP A 246 -8.07 20.79 -2.94
N MET A 247 -8.00 20.46 -4.23
CA MET A 247 -6.94 19.62 -4.79
C MET A 247 -5.56 20.20 -4.49
N PHE A 248 -5.37 21.51 -4.70
CA PHE A 248 -4.13 22.21 -4.40
C PHE A 248 -3.81 22.21 -2.90
N ALA A 249 -4.76 22.59 -2.05
CA ALA A 249 -4.57 22.70 -0.61
C ALA A 249 -4.26 21.34 0.03
N ILE A 250 -4.98 20.28 -0.35
CA ILE A 250 -4.74 18.92 0.13
C ILE A 250 -3.37 18.44 -0.35
N THR A 251 -3.04 18.64 -1.63
CA THR A 251 -1.72 18.25 -2.18
C THR A 251 -0.60 18.96 -1.42
N LEU A 252 -0.70 20.27 -1.20
CA LEU A 252 0.30 21.05 -0.47
C LEU A 252 0.42 20.57 0.99
N ALA A 253 -0.70 20.33 1.66
CA ALA A 253 -0.72 19.82 3.03
C ALA A 253 -0.03 18.44 3.11
N LEU A 254 -0.32 17.55 2.15
CA LEU A 254 0.34 16.25 2.04
C LEU A 254 1.84 16.41 1.76
N MET A 255 2.26 17.32 0.86
CA MET A 255 3.68 17.55 0.57
C MET A 255 4.44 18.00 1.82
N VAL A 256 3.92 19.00 2.54
CA VAL A 256 4.57 19.53 3.74
C VAL A 256 4.59 18.49 4.86
N GLY A 257 3.48 17.78 5.09
CA GLY A 257 3.40 16.73 6.11
C GLY A 257 4.37 15.58 5.81
N THR A 258 4.44 15.15 4.55
CA THR A 258 5.30 14.06 4.10
C THR A 258 6.78 14.42 4.17
N ALA A 259 7.14 15.69 3.95
CA ALA A 259 8.52 16.15 4.12
C ALA A 259 9.00 16.07 5.58
N GLY A 260 8.09 16.02 6.56
CA GLY A 260 8.39 15.92 7.98
C GLY A 260 8.56 14.49 8.52
N LEU A 261 8.47 13.46 7.68
CA LEU A 261 8.47 12.06 8.14
C LEU A 261 9.80 11.66 8.79
N PRO A 262 9.81 11.36 10.11
CA PRO A 262 11.07 11.17 10.85
C PRO A 262 11.81 9.88 10.48
N HIS A 263 11.07 8.82 10.12
CA HIS A 263 11.65 7.53 9.71
C HIS A 263 12.46 7.63 8.40
N VAL A 264 12.05 8.52 7.50
CA VAL A 264 12.76 8.77 6.24
C VAL A 264 13.95 9.70 6.45
N ILE A 265 13.78 10.70 7.31
CA ILE A 265 14.84 11.67 7.61
C ILE A 265 16.11 10.97 8.13
N VAL A 266 15.96 9.98 9.01
CA VAL A 266 17.13 9.29 9.60
C VAL A 266 17.99 8.55 8.56
N ARG A 267 17.41 8.17 7.40
CA ARG A 267 18.13 7.50 6.31
C ARG A 267 19.22 8.36 5.70
N PHE A 268 19.09 9.68 5.72
CA PHE A 268 20.13 10.57 5.21
C PHE A 268 21.36 10.62 6.09
N PHE A 269 21.30 10.12 7.33
CA PHE A 269 22.47 10.01 8.20
C PHE A 269 23.31 8.75 7.94
N THR A 270 22.82 7.77 7.19
CA THR A 270 23.48 6.47 7.00
C THR A 270 24.53 6.42 5.88
N VAL A 271 24.58 7.46 5.05
CA VAL A 271 25.51 7.58 3.91
C VAL A 271 26.70 8.46 4.27
N PRO A 272 27.90 8.25 3.69
CA PRO A 272 29.12 8.85 4.21
C PRO A 272 29.19 10.36 3.94
N LYS A 273 28.75 10.83 2.76
CA LYS A 273 28.91 12.22 2.31
C LYS A 273 27.57 12.90 2.00
N VAL A 274 27.56 14.23 2.02
CA VAL A 274 26.37 15.03 1.61
C VAL A 274 26.02 14.80 0.14
N SER A 275 27.01 14.62 -0.74
CA SER A 275 26.79 14.25 -2.14
C SER A 275 26.05 12.92 -2.28
N ASP A 276 26.39 11.97 -1.40
CA ASP A 276 25.85 10.62 -1.38
C ASP A 276 24.42 10.61 -0.83
N ALA A 277 24.10 11.50 0.11
CA ALA A 277 22.72 11.74 0.55
C ALA A 277 21.83 12.25 -0.59
N ARG A 278 22.32 13.19 -1.41
CA ARG A 278 21.58 13.70 -2.58
C ARG A 278 21.39 12.62 -3.64
N ARG A 279 22.44 11.83 -3.93
CA ARG A 279 22.37 10.70 -4.87
C ARG A 279 21.40 9.64 -4.38
N SER A 280 21.45 9.30 -3.09
CA SER A 280 20.53 8.36 -2.45
C SER A 280 19.08 8.83 -2.56
N ALA A 281 18.82 10.12 -2.35
CA ALA A 281 17.48 10.68 -2.53
C ALA A 281 17.01 10.56 -3.99
N GLY A 282 17.89 10.84 -4.95
CA GLY A 282 17.59 10.66 -6.38
C GLY A 282 17.27 9.22 -6.74
N TYR A 283 18.07 8.25 -6.27
CA TYR A 283 17.79 6.83 -6.50
C TYR A 283 16.48 6.38 -5.84
N ALA A 284 16.21 6.80 -4.60
CA ALA A 284 14.94 6.52 -3.95
C ALA A 284 13.75 7.04 -4.76
N LEU A 285 13.83 8.25 -5.33
CA LEU A 285 12.79 8.78 -6.21
C LEU A 285 12.54 7.88 -7.43
N VAL A 286 13.61 7.39 -8.08
CA VAL A 286 13.49 6.46 -9.21
C VAL A 286 12.78 5.17 -8.79
N PHE A 287 13.17 4.61 -7.64
CA PHE A 287 12.59 3.39 -7.10
C PHE A 287 11.12 3.53 -6.67
N ILE A 288 10.77 4.67 -6.07
CA ILE A 288 9.40 5.04 -5.71
C ILE A 288 8.55 5.23 -6.97
N ALA A 289 9.10 5.88 -8.00
CA ALA A 289 8.39 6.15 -9.24
C ALA A 289 7.92 4.87 -9.95
N LEU A 290 8.66 3.76 -9.85
CA LEU A 290 8.24 2.48 -10.41
C LEU A 290 6.87 2.04 -9.88
N LEU A 291 6.63 2.13 -8.58
CA LEU A 291 5.32 1.80 -7.99
C LEU A 291 4.31 2.91 -8.26
N TYR A 292 4.67 4.16 -7.96
CA TYR A 292 3.72 5.28 -7.95
C TYR A 292 3.16 5.61 -9.34
N THR A 293 3.95 5.42 -10.39
CA THR A 293 3.45 5.61 -11.77
C THR A 293 2.61 4.42 -12.24
N THR A 294 2.82 3.23 -11.67
CA THR A 294 2.07 2.02 -11.99
C THR A 294 0.74 1.95 -11.24
N ALA A 295 0.65 2.55 -10.05
CA ALA A 295 -0.51 2.47 -9.17
C ALA A 295 -1.85 2.94 -9.79
N PRO A 296 -1.91 4.01 -10.60
CA PRO A 296 -3.14 4.38 -11.29
C PRO A 296 -3.63 3.32 -12.27
N ALA A 297 -2.71 2.67 -12.99
CA ALA A 297 -3.04 1.60 -13.91
C ALA A 297 -3.58 0.38 -13.15
N VAL A 298 -2.91 -0.01 -12.06
CA VAL A 298 -3.37 -1.10 -11.19
C VAL A 298 -4.75 -0.80 -10.61
N GLY A 299 -4.99 0.41 -10.11
CA GLY A 299 -6.30 0.81 -9.57
C GLY A 299 -7.41 0.77 -10.62
N ALA A 300 -7.17 1.30 -11.81
CA ALA A 300 -8.15 1.28 -12.90
C ALA A 300 -8.45 -0.15 -13.38
N PHE A 301 -7.42 -0.96 -13.62
CA PHE A 301 -7.59 -2.35 -14.03
C PHE A 301 -8.29 -3.18 -12.95
N ALA A 302 -7.91 -3.02 -11.69
CA ALA A 302 -8.55 -3.71 -10.57
C ALA A 302 -10.03 -3.33 -10.46
N ARG A 303 -10.37 -2.05 -10.66
CA ARG A 303 -11.75 -1.57 -10.64
C ARG A 303 -12.57 -2.17 -11.77
N LEU A 304 -12.03 -2.19 -12.98
CA LEU A 304 -12.71 -2.75 -14.16
C LEU A 304 -12.92 -4.26 -14.02
N ASN A 305 -11.89 -4.99 -13.61
CA ASN A 305 -11.95 -6.44 -13.42
C ASN A 305 -12.91 -6.80 -12.28
N PHE A 306 -12.91 -6.03 -11.19
CA PHE A 306 -13.84 -6.23 -10.08
C PHE A 306 -15.28 -6.14 -10.56
N ILE A 307 -15.67 -5.04 -11.20
CA ILE A 307 -17.03 -4.82 -11.72
C ILE A 307 -17.46 -6.01 -12.60
N HIS A 308 -16.62 -6.37 -13.58
CA HIS A 308 -16.91 -7.48 -14.49
C HIS A 308 -17.03 -8.85 -13.78
N SER A 309 -16.36 -9.04 -12.65
CA SER A 309 -16.30 -10.33 -11.94
C SER A 309 -17.40 -10.53 -10.90
N VAL A 310 -18.01 -9.45 -10.40
CA VAL A 310 -19.01 -9.54 -9.32
C VAL A 310 -20.39 -9.07 -9.73
N ASP A 311 -20.49 -8.09 -10.62
CA ASP A 311 -21.78 -7.49 -10.94
C ASP A 311 -22.66 -8.46 -11.73
N GLU A 312 -23.93 -8.55 -11.34
CA GLU A 312 -24.94 -9.47 -11.89
C GLU A 312 -24.54 -10.96 -11.86
N GLN A 313 -23.62 -11.35 -10.96
CA GLN A 313 -23.22 -12.76 -10.78
C GLN A 313 -23.98 -13.40 -9.61
N SER A 314 -24.37 -14.68 -9.76
CA SER A 314 -24.92 -15.43 -8.63
C SER A 314 -23.86 -15.63 -7.54
N TYR A 315 -24.21 -15.37 -6.29
CA TYR A 315 -23.29 -15.54 -5.16
C TYR A 315 -22.81 -17.01 -5.03
N ALA A 316 -23.69 -17.97 -5.31
CA ALA A 316 -23.35 -19.39 -5.26
C ALA A 316 -22.19 -19.73 -6.20
N GLU A 317 -22.19 -19.13 -7.39
CA GLU A 317 -21.20 -19.28 -8.46
C GLU A 317 -20.09 -18.23 -8.42
N ALA A 318 -20.11 -17.32 -7.43
CA ALA A 318 -19.15 -16.24 -7.33
C ALA A 318 -17.71 -16.79 -7.26
N PRO A 319 -16.74 -16.09 -7.86
CA PRO A 319 -15.36 -16.52 -7.86
C PRO A 319 -14.84 -16.79 -6.44
N GLY A 320 -13.99 -17.81 -6.28
CA GLY A 320 -13.51 -18.25 -4.96
C GLY A 320 -12.82 -17.17 -4.12
N TRP A 321 -12.26 -16.12 -4.75
CA TRP A 321 -11.70 -14.98 -4.03
C TRP A 321 -12.76 -14.25 -3.19
N VAL A 322 -14.01 -14.11 -3.68
CA VAL A 322 -15.09 -13.43 -2.95
C VAL A 322 -15.31 -14.08 -1.58
N LYS A 323 -15.53 -15.41 -1.57
CA LYS A 323 -15.73 -16.20 -0.35
C LYS A 323 -14.52 -16.16 0.57
N THR A 324 -13.31 -16.13 -0.01
CA THR A 324 -12.07 -16.11 0.76
C THR A 324 -11.89 -14.80 1.52
N TRP A 325 -12.13 -13.67 0.87
CA TRP A 325 -12.01 -12.35 1.48
C TRP A 325 -13.22 -12.01 2.37
N GLU A 326 -14.39 -12.60 2.11
CA GLU A 326 -15.55 -12.56 3.00
C GLU A 326 -15.29 -13.35 4.30
N GLY A 327 -14.61 -14.50 4.23
CA GLY A 327 -14.18 -15.26 5.42
C GLY A 327 -13.33 -14.44 6.40
N ILE A 328 -12.52 -13.51 5.88
CA ILE A 328 -11.67 -12.60 6.67
C ILE A 328 -12.42 -11.31 7.07
N GLY A 329 -13.63 -11.10 6.54
CA GLY A 329 -14.49 -9.96 6.84
C GLY A 329 -14.16 -8.68 6.06
N LEU A 330 -13.39 -8.79 4.97
CA LEU A 330 -13.00 -7.66 4.11
C LEU A 330 -13.92 -7.48 2.88
N ILE A 331 -14.81 -8.45 2.65
CA ILE A 331 -15.94 -8.34 1.74
C ILE A 331 -17.18 -8.69 2.55
N ALA A 332 -18.26 -7.96 2.35
CA ALA A 332 -19.56 -8.32 2.91
C ALA A 332 -20.63 -8.13 1.84
N TRP A 333 -21.54 -9.10 1.75
CA TRP A 333 -22.68 -9.06 0.84
C TRP A 333 -23.97 -9.23 1.64
N MET A 334 -25.01 -8.51 1.23
CA MET A 334 -26.36 -8.61 1.78
C MET A 334 -27.32 -8.65 0.61
N ASP A 335 -27.93 -9.82 0.39
CA ASP A 335 -29.04 -9.98 -0.54
C ASP A 335 -30.26 -9.21 -0.01
N LYS A 336 -30.70 -8.18 -0.74
CA LYS A 336 -31.81 -7.31 -0.34
C LYS A 336 -33.12 -7.69 -1.02
N ASN A 337 -33.05 -8.40 -2.14
CA ASN A 337 -34.21 -8.74 -2.97
C ASN A 337 -34.49 -10.26 -3.01
N ASP A 338 -33.70 -11.04 -2.27
CA ASP A 338 -33.77 -12.50 -2.14
C ASP A 338 -33.61 -13.24 -3.49
N ASP A 339 -32.83 -12.68 -4.42
CA ASP A 339 -32.59 -13.28 -5.74
C ASP A 339 -31.28 -14.08 -5.86
N GLY A 340 -30.40 -13.99 -4.86
CA GLY A 340 -29.12 -14.69 -4.82
C GLY A 340 -28.08 -14.17 -5.82
N VAL A 341 -28.30 -13.00 -6.41
CA VAL A 341 -27.42 -12.32 -7.38
C VAL A 341 -26.79 -11.10 -6.72
N ILE A 342 -25.50 -10.89 -6.96
CA ILE A 342 -24.79 -9.72 -6.44
C ILE A 342 -25.07 -8.53 -7.36
N GLN A 343 -25.80 -7.52 -6.88
CA GLN A 343 -25.91 -6.24 -7.58
C GLN A 343 -24.89 -5.24 -7.02
N TYR A 344 -23.99 -4.78 -7.90
CA TYR A 344 -23.04 -3.76 -7.55
C TYR A 344 -23.55 -2.37 -7.93
N GLY A 345 -23.33 -1.37 -7.09
CA GLY A 345 -23.82 -0.02 -7.41
C GLY A 345 -23.29 1.06 -6.48
N ALA A 346 -23.64 2.31 -6.79
CA ALA A 346 -23.31 3.43 -5.92
C ALA A 346 -24.07 3.38 -4.58
N GLY A 347 -23.38 3.76 -3.50
CA GLY A 347 -23.92 3.79 -2.15
C GLY A 347 -23.44 2.62 -1.27
N ALA A 348 -23.69 2.73 0.04
CA ALA A 348 -23.37 1.67 0.98
C ALA A 348 -24.50 0.63 1.01
N PRO A 349 -24.20 -0.68 1.05
CA PRO A 349 -25.25 -1.70 1.05
C PRO A 349 -26.07 -1.71 2.33
N PHE A 350 -25.45 -1.43 3.47
CA PHE A 350 -26.08 -1.47 4.79
C PHE A 350 -25.48 -0.40 5.72
N GLU A 351 -26.11 -0.17 6.87
CA GLU A 351 -25.64 0.82 7.85
C GLU A 351 -24.37 0.37 8.57
N GLY A 352 -23.37 1.26 8.62
CA GLY A 352 -22.15 1.06 9.41
C GLY A 352 -21.14 0.09 8.79
N ARG A 353 -20.37 -0.58 9.65
CA ARG A 353 -19.42 -1.63 9.24
C ARG A 353 -20.12 -2.98 9.29
N ALA A 354 -19.68 -3.92 8.46
CA ALA A 354 -20.21 -5.28 8.43
C ALA A 354 -20.17 -5.92 9.83
N ASP A 355 -21.33 -6.36 10.30
CA ASP A 355 -21.53 -7.05 11.57
C ASP A 355 -22.08 -8.45 11.29
N TYR A 356 -21.22 -9.46 11.35
CA TYR A 356 -21.56 -10.83 10.98
C TYR A 356 -22.24 -11.56 12.14
N THR A 357 -23.35 -12.23 11.86
CA THR A 357 -24.07 -13.03 12.88
C THR A 357 -23.34 -14.32 13.24
N GLY A 358 -22.45 -14.80 12.36
CA GLY A 358 -21.78 -16.09 12.47
C GLY A 358 -22.56 -17.25 11.83
N GLU A 359 -23.74 -16.97 11.27
CA GLU A 359 -24.56 -17.93 10.54
C GLU A 359 -24.29 -17.86 9.02
N THR A 360 -24.59 -18.97 8.33
CA THR A 360 -24.47 -19.07 6.88
C THR A 360 -25.85 -19.01 6.24
N GLY A 361 -26.00 -18.16 5.23
CA GLY A 361 -27.24 -17.98 4.49
C GLY A 361 -27.49 -19.05 3.43
N PRO A 362 -28.64 -18.98 2.75
CA PRO A 362 -29.08 -19.97 1.76
C PRO A 362 -28.15 -20.12 0.54
N ASN A 363 -27.41 -19.07 0.18
CA ASN A 363 -26.48 -19.07 -0.96
C ASN A 363 -25.03 -19.42 -0.55
N GLY A 364 -24.80 -19.69 0.74
CA GLY A 364 -23.48 -19.99 1.31
C GLY A 364 -22.72 -18.76 1.82
N GLU A 365 -23.38 -17.61 1.88
CA GLU A 365 -22.88 -16.33 2.35
C GLU A 365 -22.84 -16.21 3.86
N ARG A 366 -22.04 -15.27 4.38
CA ARG A 366 -22.05 -14.94 5.80
C ARG A 366 -23.15 -13.92 6.10
N LEU A 367 -24.11 -14.29 6.95
CA LEU A 367 -25.22 -13.41 7.29
C LEU A 367 -24.77 -12.21 8.12
N LEU A 368 -25.42 -11.07 7.87
CA LEU A 368 -25.15 -9.79 8.50
C LEU A 368 -26.32 -9.37 9.40
N ALA A 369 -26.01 -8.78 10.55
CA ALA A 369 -26.98 -8.19 11.47
C ALA A 369 -27.32 -6.72 11.12
N ASN A 370 -26.64 -6.14 10.14
CA ASN A 370 -26.81 -4.75 9.74
C ASN A 370 -28.23 -4.47 9.18
N ALA A 371 -28.69 -3.22 9.33
CA ALA A 371 -29.87 -2.76 8.62
C ALA A 371 -29.54 -2.45 7.14
N PRO A 372 -30.35 -2.90 6.17
CA PRO A 372 -30.14 -2.59 4.76
C PRO A 372 -30.39 -1.09 4.48
N ASN A 373 -29.65 -0.55 3.52
CA ASN A 373 -29.91 0.79 2.96
C ASN A 373 -30.70 0.71 1.65
N ASP A 374 -31.31 1.83 1.24
CA ASP A 374 -32.08 1.96 0.00
C ASP A 374 -31.24 1.93 -1.30
N ALA A 375 -29.91 1.93 -1.20
CA ALA A 375 -29.03 1.86 -2.36
C ALA A 375 -29.15 0.50 -3.07
N VAL A 376 -29.06 0.49 -4.41
CA VAL A 376 -29.06 -0.76 -5.22
C VAL A 376 -27.88 -1.67 -4.87
N ASN A 377 -26.78 -1.09 -4.40
CA ASN A 377 -25.59 -1.84 -4.02
C ASN A 377 -25.86 -2.86 -2.91
N GLU A 378 -25.36 -4.08 -3.08
CA GLU A 378 -25.46 -5.16 -2.10
C GLU A 378 -24.11 -5.59 -1.52
N ILE A 379 -23.02 -5.22 -2.16
CA ILE A 379 -21.68 -5.67 -1.79
C ILE A 379 -20.78 -4.49 -1.38
N VAL A 380 -20.04 -4.67 -0.29
CA VAL A 380 -18.97 -3.77 0.11
C VAL A 380 -17.64 -4.52 0.10
N VAL A 381 -16.63 -3.85 -0.45
CA VAL A 381 -15.26 -4.36 -0.53
C VAL A 381 -14.33 -3.37 0.14
N ASP A 382 -13.49 -3.86 1.04
CA ASP A 382 -12.42 -3.06 1.63
C ASP A 382 -11.45 -2.63 0.51
N ARG A 383 -11.22 -1.32 0.40
CA ARG A 383 -10.37 -0.77 -0.66
C ARG A 383 -8.95 -1.32 -0.60
N ASP A 384 -8.49 -1.68 0.59
CA ASP A 384 -7.15 -2.21 0.80
C ASP A 384 -6.96 -3.57 0.08
N ILE A 385 -8.02 -4.36 -0.16
CA ILE A 385 -7.84 -5.66 -0.83
C ILE A 385 -7.74 -5.54 -2.35
N MET A 386 -8.02 -4.38 -2.96
CA MET A 386 -8.04 -4.24 -4.42
C MET A 386 -6.70 -4.57 -5.08
N VAL A 387 -5.58 -4.36 -4.39
CA VAL A 387 -4.25 -4.74 -4.91
C VAL A 387 -3.98 -6.22 -4.71
N LEU A 388 -4.30 -6.72 -3.51
CA LEU A 388 -4.00 -8.10 -3.11
C LEU A 388 -4.86 -9.12 -3.86
N ALA A 389 -6.13 -8.78 -4.09
CA ALA A 389 -7.08 -9.62 -4.80
C ALA A 389 -6.96 -9.49 -6.32
N ASN A 390 -6.36 -8.40 -6.86
CA ASN A 390 -6.33 -8.15 -8.31
C ASN A 390 -5.82 -9.34 -9.15
N PRO A 391 -4.72 -10.03 -8.77
CA PRO A 391 -4.25 -11.20 -9.50
C PRO A 391 -5.30 -12.33 -9.56
N GLU A 392 -6.02 -12.55 -8.46
CA GLU A 392 -7.10 -13.55 -8.37
C GLU A 392 -8.31 -13.11 -9.20
N ILE A 393 -8.72 -11.84 -9.09
CA ILE A 393 -9.83 -11.24 -9.86
C ILE A 393 -9.56 -11.33 -11.36
N ALA A 394 -8.31 -11.08 -11.78
CA ALA A 394 -7.90 -11.14 -13.18
C ALA A 394 -7.62 -12.56 -13.70
N GLY A 395 -7.77 -13.60 -12.87
CA GLY A 395 -7.55 -14.99 -13.27
C GLY A 395 -6.10 -15.31 -13.65
N LEU A 396 -5.12 -14.65 -13.01
CA LEU A 396 -3.70 -14.87 -13.31
C LEU A 396 -3.23 -16.27 -12.85
N PRO A 397 -2.13 -16.79 -13.43
CA PRO A 397 -1.55 -18.05 -12.99
C PRO A 397 -1.23 -18.06 -11.50
N GLY A 398 -1.44 -19.20 -10.82
CA GLY A 398 -1.28 -19.31 -9.36
C GLY A 398 0.09 -18.88 -8.82
N TRP A 399 1.16 -18.99 -9.60
CA TRP A 399 2.47 -18.47 -9.15
C TRP A 399 2.55 -16.94 -9.12
N VAL A 400 1.79 -16.23 -9.97
CA VAL A 400 1.68 -14.76 -9.95
C VAL A 400 0.82 -14.32 -8.79
N VAL A 401 -0.31 -15.02 -8.56
CA VAL A 401 -1.16 -14.81 -7.39
C VAL A 401 -0.36 -14.98 -6.11
N ALA A 402 0.49 -16.02 -6.03
CA ALA A 402 1.29 -16.30 -4.86
C ALA A 402 2.39 -15.25 -4.54
N LEU A 403 2.67 -14.31 -5.44
CA LEU A 403 3.64 -13.23 -5.17
C LEU A 403 3.08 -12.14 -4.26
N VAL A 404 1.76 -11.97 -4.21
CA VAL A 404 1.08 -10.80 -3.64
C VAL A 404 0.53 -11.08 -2.25
#